data_AF-A0A6J3PWP3-F1
#
_entry.id   AF-A0A6J3PWP3-F1
#
_cell.length_a   1.000
_cell.length_b   1.000
_cell.length_c   1.000
_cell.angle_alpha   90.00
_cell.angle_beta   90.00
_cell.angle_gamma   90.00
#
_symmetry.space_group_name_H-M   'P 1'
#
loop_
_entity.id
_entity.type
_entity.pdbx_description
1 polymer ?
#
loop_
_entity_poly.entity_id
_entity_poly.type
_entity_poly.pdbx_seq_one_letter_code
_entity_poly.pdbx_strand_id
1 'polypeptide(L)'
;MSGLTITVWTQSAFKEDFWGELKSEASLSRTEQQDTPQETALDSSLSHICKFLMLCVLAQPGAYTDGSLLGLIELLCRAGLDVGLRLLPKTDLQQLLLLLLDSIQEWPGKLRQLCCALSRASDHHHNLLALVQLFLDVTPRSRQLRRQLSLVIIARLLDQQGTLPLWQEKAQLSSLRHLLSLMRPSTLGQYLGPETMPPGQEKQPKASAQLDHKVCYLCHSLLTLAGLVVSCQDITPDQWGELQLLCMQLDRCISTHIRESPQAMHWTTLKDLAAQTYIRWQELLVHCQPQAQYFSPWEDI
;
A
#
# COMPACT_ATOMS: atom_id res chain seq x y z
N MET A 1 -29.13 13.63 -8.72
CA MET A 1 -28.33 12.66 -9.49
C MET A 1 -27.20 13.42 -10.13
N SER A 2 -26.06 13.49 -9.44
CA SER A 2 -24.87 14.23 -9.87
C SER A 2 -23.70 13.30 -9.62
N GLY A 3 -23.26 12.60 -10.66
CA GLY A 3 -22.04 11.83 -10.65
C GLY A 3 -20.86 12.79 -10.69
N LEU A 4 -20.09 12.83 -9.61
CA LEU A 4 -18.79 13.49 -9.60
C LEU A 4 -17.72 12.40 -9.71
N THR A 5 -17.22 12.28 -10.93
CA THR A 5 -16.00 11.55 -11.28
C THR A 5 -14.85 12.13 -10.47
N ILE A 6 -14.44 11.44 -9.40
CA ILE A 6 -13.19 11.74 -8.70
C ILE A 6 -12.06 11.36 -9.66
N THR A 7 -11.47 12.36 -10.27
CA THR A 7 -10.29 12.24 -11.11
C THR A 7 -9.12 11.73 -10.25
N VAL A 8 -8.77 10.46 -10.45
CA VAL A 8 -7.59 9.84 -9.87
C VAL A 8 -6.35 10.49 -10.51
N TRP A 9 -5.81 11.52 -9.85
CA TRP A 9 -4.48 12.01 -10.12
C TRP A 9 -3.56 11.60 -8.98
N THR A 10 -2.51 10.83 -9.30
CA THR A 10 -1.14 10.91 -8.75
C THR A 10 -0.40 9.60 -9.01
N GLN A 11 0.48 9.53 -10.03
CA GLN A 11 1.58 8.54 -10.06
C GLN A 11 2.66 8.72 -11.15
N SER A 12 2.79 9.89 -11.82
CA SER A 12 3.83 10.04 -12.86
C SER A 12 5.20 10.48 -12.30
N ALA A 13 5.26 11.43 -11.35
CA ALA A 13 6.53 12.00 -10.90
C ALA A 13 7.42 11.03 -10.10
N PHE A 14 6.84 10.11 -9.32
CA PHE A 14 7.63 9.13 -8.55
C PHE A 14 8.26 8.04 -9.42
N LYS A 15 7.73 7.80 -10.63
CA LYS A 15 8.24 6.74 -11.50
C LYS A 15 9.53 7.15 -12.20
N GLU A 16 9.73 8.44 -12.49
CA GLU A 16 10.91 8.92 -13.23
C GLU A 16 12.13 9.11 -12.31
N ASP A 17 11.96 9.68 -11.12
CA ASP A 17 13.07 9.88 -10.18
C ASP A 17 13.56 8.55 -9.56
N PHE A 18 12.64 7.62 -9.27
CA PHE A 18 12.96 6.32 -8.66
C PHE A 18 13.70 5.35 -9.60
N TRP A 19 13.42 5.41 -10.91
CA TRP A 19 14.22 4.68 -11.91
C TRP A 19 15.55 5.38 -12.22
N GLY A 20 15.66 6.69 -11.98
CA GLY A 20 16.88 7.47 -12.16
C GLY A 20 17.97 7.12 -11.14
N GLU A 21 17.63 6.98 -9.86
CA GLU A 21 18.60 6.66 -8.80
C GLU A 21 19.06 5.19 -8.81
N LEU A 22 18.17 4.24 -9.12
CA LEU A 22 18.52 2.83 -9.35
C LEU A 22 19.40 2.63 -10.60
N LYS A 23 19.24 3.50 -11.62
CA LYS A 23 20.17 3.56 -12.76
C LYS A 23 21.52 4.15 -12.36
N SER A 24 21.56 5.14 -11.47
CA SER A 24 22.80 5.84 -11.08
C SER A 24 23.84 4.91 -10.42
N GLU A 25 23.44 4.05 -9.47
CA GLU A 25 24.37 3.08 -8.87
C GLU A 25 24.73 1.90 -9.81
N ALA A 26 23.88 1.59 -10.79
CA ALA A 26 24.16 0.60 -11.84
C ALA A 26 24.96 1.18 -13.03
N SER A 27 25.03 2.51 -13.17
CA SER A 27 25.50 3.22 -14.37
C SER A 27 27.01 3.32 -14.51
N LEU A 28 27.79 2.86 -13.53
CA LEU A 28 29.24 2.69 -13.71
C LEU A 28 29.61 1.42 -14.50
N SER A 29 28.63 0.64 -14.99
CA SER A 29 28.90 -0.58 -15.77
C SER A 29 27.98 -0.85 -16.96
N ARG A 30 27.15 0.10 -17.42
CA ARG A 30 26.19 -0.17 -18.49
C ARG A 30 26.23 0.84 -19.63
N THR A 31 27.06 0.51 -20.60
CA THR A 31 26.98 0.95 -22.00
C THR A 31 25.55 0.79 -22.54
N GLU A 32 25.06 1.84 -23.18
CA GLU A 32 23.96 1.90 -24.18
C GLU A 32 23.02 0.67 -24.24
N GLN A 33 21.88 0.74 -23.57
CA GLN A 33 20.83 -0.27 -23.67
C GLN A 33 19.91 0.04 -24.87
N GLN A 34 20.18 -0.62 -25.99
CA GLN A 34 19.17 -0.92 -27.01
C GLN A 34 18.15 -1.91 -26.40
N ASP A 35 16.85 -1.61 -26.48
CA ASP A 35 15.79 -2.57 -26.17
C ASP A 35 15.98 -3.85 -27.01
N THR A 36 16.13 -4.99 -26.35
CA THR A 36 16.44 -6.25 -27.05
C THR A 36 15.15 -6.88 -27.62
N PRO A 37 15.14 -7.44 -28.85
CA PRO A 37 13.96 -8.10 -29.45
C PRO A 37 13.36 -9.25 -28.62
N GLN A 38 14.12 -9.77 -27.65
CA GLN A 38 13.72 -10.88 -26.79
C GLN A 38 12.84 -10.42 -25.62
N GLU A 39 13.08 -9.22 -25.07
CA GLU A 39 12.28 -8.63 -23.99
C GLU A 39 10.87 -8.26 -24.48
N THR A 40 10.78 -7.69 -25.69
CA THR A 40 9.49 -7.35 -26.32
C THR A 40 8.67 -8.60 -26.69
N ALA A 41 9.32 -9.68 -27.10
CA ALA A 41 8.66 -10.96 -27.35
C ALA A 41 8.13 -11.61 -26.05
N LEU A 42 8.87 -11.51 -24.94
CA LEU A 42 8.46 -12.03 -23.65
C LEU A 42 7.27 -11.23 -23.08
N ASP A 43 7.31 -9.90 -23.12
CA ASP A 43 6.21 -9.01 -22.71
C ASP A 43 4.92 -9.35 -23.47
N SER A 44 5.01 -9.46 -24.80
CA SER A 44 3.89 -9.88 -25.64
C SER A 44 3.37 -11.26 -25.24
N SER A 45 4.25 -12.24 -25.01
CA SER A 45 3.83 -13.60 -24.59
C SER A 45 3.09 -13.59 -23.25
N LEU A 46 3.59 -12.82 -22.26
CA LEU A 46 2.94 -12.67 -20.97
C LEU A 46 1.58 -11.95 -21.08
N SER A 47 1.47 -10.97 -21.99
CA SER A 47 0.20 -10.30 -22.31
C SER A 47 -0.83 -11.29 -22.85
N HIS A 48 -0.43 -12.14 -23.81
CA HIS A 48 -1.30 -13.16 -24.38
C HIS A 48 -1.72 -14.19 -23.34
N ILE A 49 -0.83 -14.60 -22.43
CA ILE A 49 -1.18 -15.49 -21.31
C ILE A 49 -2.25 -14.85 -20.43
N CYS A 50 -2.09 -13.58 -20.03
CA CYS A 50 -3.09 -12.90 -19.22
C CYS A 50 -4.45 -12.83 -19.93
N LYS A 51 -4.45 -12.47 -21.21
CA LYS A 51 -5.67 -12.41 -22.04
C LYS A 51 -6.33 -13.77 -22.21
N PHE A 52 -5.54 -14.82 -22.43
CA PHE A 52 -6.05 -16.18 -22.53
C PHE A 52 -6.71 -16.63 -21.23
N LEU A 53 -6.06 -16.38 -20.08
CA LEU A 53 -6.64 -16.68 -18.77
C LEU A 53 -7.93 -15.90 -18.52
N MET A 54 -7.99 -14.62 -18.92
CA MET A 54 -9.23 -13.84 -18.85
C MET A 54 -10.35 -14.49 -19.68
N LEU A 55 -10.06 -14.91 -20.91
CA LEU A 55 -11.02 -15.61 -21.77
C LEU A 55 -11.48 -16.93 -21.15
N CYS A 56 -10.58 -17.70 -20.53
CA CYS A 56 -10.92 -18.95 -19.84
C CYS A 56 -11.93 -18.73 -18.71
N VAL A 57 -11.77 -17.66 -17.92
CA VAL A 57 -12.67 -17.31 -16.82
C VAL A 57 -14.02 -16.80 -17.35
N LEU A 58 -14.01 -15.96 -18.40
CA LEU A 58 -15.22 -15.42 -19.02
C LEU A 58 -16.06 -16.47 -19.77
N ALA A 59 -15.40 -17.43 -20.43
CA ALA A 59 -16.09 -18.43 -21.25
C ALA A 59 -16.91 -19.42 -20.41
N GLN A 60 -16.54 -19.64 -19.15
CA GLN A 60 -17.22 -20.58 -18.24
C GLN A 60 -17.36 -19.98 -16.83
N PRO A 61 -18.28 -19.03 -16.63
CA PRO A 61 -18.51 -18.42 -15.32
C PRO A 61 -18.91 -19.49 -14.29
N GLY A 62 -18.25 -19.49 -13.13
CA GLY A 62 -18.53 -20.43 -12.04
C GLY A 62 -17.95 -21.85 -12.21
N ALA A 63 -17.26 -22.15 -13.31
CA ALA A 63 -16.59 -23.45 -13.48
C ALA A 63 -15.35 -23.62 -12.58
N TYR A 64 -14.74 -22.51 -12.16
CA TYR A 64 -13.57 -22.50 -11.30
C TYR A 64 -13.97 -22.33 -9.84
N THR A 65 -13.42 -23.18 -8.97
CA THR A 65 -13.62 -23.05 -7.53
C THR A 65 -12.91 -21.81 -6.98
N ASP A 66 -13.44 -21.26 -5.89
CA ASP A 66 -12.77 -20.16 -5.18
C ASP A 66 -11.33 -20.51 -4.77
N GLY A 67 -11.05 -21.78 -4.45
CA GLY A 67 -9.70 -22.25 -4.14
C GLY A 67 -8.75 -22.13 -5.33
N SER A 68 -9.18 -22.54 -6.52
CA SER A 68 -8.38 -22.38 -7.75
C SER A 68 -8.18 -20.92 -8.13
N LEU A 69 -9.21 -20.07 -7.95
CA LEU A 69 -9.10 -18.64 -8.22
C LEU A 69 -8.10 -17.97 -7.27
N LEU A 70 -8.19 -18.28 -5.97
CA LEU A 70 -7.22 -17.78 -4.98
C LEU A 70 -5.79 -18.20 -5.30
N GLY A 71 -5.58 -19.49 -5.62
CA GLY A 71 -4.25 -19.99 -5.98
C GLY A 71 -3.69 -19.31 -7.23
N LEU A 72 -4.53 -19.04 -8.23
CA LEU A 72 -4.12 -18.30 -9.43
C LEU A 72 -3.76 -16.84 -9.12
N ILE A 73 -4.57 -16.14 -8.31
CA ILE A 73 -4.26 -14.77 -7.86
C ILE A 73 -2.91 -14.74 -7.13
N GLU A 74 -2.71 -15.66 -6.18
CA GLU A 74 -1.47 -15.76 -5.43
C GLU A 74 -0.25 -16.02 -6.32
N LEU A 75 -0.38 -16.93 -7.29
CA LEU A 75 0.66 -17.23 -8.28
C LEU A 75 1.00 -16.00 -9.14
N LEU A 76 -0.02 -15.33 -9.67
CA LEU A 76 0.14 -14.13 -10.50
C LEU A 76 0.80 -12.99 -9.72
N CYS A 77 0.42 -12.80 -8.46
CA CYS A 77 1.04 -11.82 -7.58
C CYS A 77 2.52 -12.15 -7.31
N ARG A 78 2.85 -13.42 -7.02
CA ARG A 78 4.26 -13.83 -6.83
C ARG A 78 5.07 -13.69 -8.10
N ALA A 79 4.53 -14.09 -9.25
CA ALA A 79 5.16 -13.92 -10.54
C ALA A 79 5.40 -12.44 -10.85
N GLY A 80 4.47 -11.55 -10.49
CA GLY A 80 4.64 -10.10 -10.62
C GLY A 80 5.70 -9.48 -9.71
N LEU A 81 6.18 -10.20 -8.70
CA LEU A 81 7.35 -9.81 -7.88
C LEU A 81 8.67 -10.36 -8.42
N ASP A 82 8.62 -11.31 -9.36
CA ASP A 82 9.81 -11.95 -9.90
C ASP A 82 10.61 -10.96 -10.74
N VAL A 83 11.90 -10.83 -10.42
CA VAL A 83 12.83 -9.93 -11.08
C VAL A 83 13.06 -10.31 -12.55
N GLY A 84 12.92 -11.60 -12.90
CA GLY A 84 12.97 -12.10 -14.27
C GLY A 84 11.67 -11.91 -15.05
N LEU A 85 10.56 -11.57 -14.38
CA LEU A 85 9.25 -11.28 -14.99
C LEU A 85 8.83 -9.82 -14.80
N ARG A 86 9.79 -8.90 -14.64
CA ARG A 86 9.56 -7.44 -14.52
C ARG A 86 8.75 -6.84 -15.69
N LEU A 87 8.69 -7.55 -16.80
CA LEU A 87 7.93 -7.21 -18.00
C LEU A 87 6.49 -7.74 -17.99
N LEU A 88 5.98 -8.25 -16.85
CA LEU A 88 4.59 -8.64 -16.78
C LEU A 88 3.70 -7.41 -17.10
N PRO A 89 2.90 -7.44 -18.17
CA PRO A 89 2.19 -6.26 -18.64
C PRO A 89 1.18 -5.83 -17.57
N LYS A 90 1.55 -4.75 -16.87
CA LYS A 90 0.86 -4.32 -15.65
C LYS A 90 -0.64 -4.19 -15.89
N THR A 91 -1.04 -3.59 -17.00
CA THR A 91 -2.46 -3.39 -17.33
C THR A 91 -3.21 -4.72 -17.48
N ASP A 92 -2.70 -5.66 -18.29
CA ASP A 92 -3.38 -6.94 -18.52
C ASP A 92 -3.45 -7.79 -17.24
N LEU A 93 -2.38 -7.77 -16.44
CA LEU A 93 -2.36 -8.41 -15.13
C LEU A 93 -3.41 -7.81 -14.20
N GLN A 94 -3.48 -6.48 -14.12
CA GLN A 94 -4.44 -5.77 -13.27
C GLN A 94 -5.90 -6.08 -13.67
N GLN A 95 -6.18 -6.17 -14.98
CA GLN A 95 -7.50 -6.57 -15.48
C GLN A 95 -7.83 -8.03 -15.15
N LEU A 96 -6.86 -8.94 -15.31
CA LEU A 96 -7.05 -10.34 -14.94
C LEU A 96 -7.31 -10.49 -13.44
N LEU A 97 -6.52 -9.82 -12.58
CA LEU A 97 -6.71 -9.84 -11.14
C LEU A 97 -8.10 -9.31 -10.75
N LEU A 98 -8.57 -8.25 -11.40
CA LEU A 98 -9.91 -7.71 -11.18
C LEU A 98 -10.99 -8.75 -11.50
N LEU A 99 -10.92 -9.36 -12.68
CA LEU A 99 -11.86 -10.40 -13.12
C LEU A 99 -11.86 -11.61 -12.16
N LEU A 100 -10.68 -12.05 -11.73
CA LEU A 100 -10.55 -13.17 -10.80
C LEU A 100 -11.18 -12.87 -9.44
N LEU A 101 -10.99 -11.67 -8.90
CA LEU A 101 -11.61 -11.24 -7.64
C LEU A 101 -13.13 -11.19 -7.72
N ASP A 102 -13.67 -10.69 -8.84
CA ASP A 102 -15.12 -10.62 -9.05
C ASP A 102 -15.73 -12.00 -9.30
N SER A 103 -14.93 -12.98 -9.74
CA SER A 103 -15.38 -14.36 -9.96
C SER A 103 -15.50 -15.21 -8.69
N ILE A 104 -14.94 -14.76 -7.55
CA ILE A 104 -15.03 -15.48 -6.27
C ILE A 104 -16.48 -15.47 -5.75
N GLN A 105 -16.99 -16.60 -5.29
CA GLN A 105 -18.35 -16.70 -4.76
C GLN A 105 -18.39 -16.31 -3.28
N GLU A 106 -17.60 -16.97 -2.42
CA GLU A 106 -17.60 -16.79 -0.97
C GLU A 106 -16.59 -15.73 -0.49
N TRP A 107 -16.78 -14.50 -0.94
CA TRP A 107 -15.81 -13.41 -0.76
C TRP A 107 -15.34 -13.18 0.69
N PRO A 108 -16.22 -13.02 1.71
CA PRO A 108 -15.78 -12.69 3.07
C PRO A 108 -14.81 -13.71 3.67
N GLY A 109 -15.03 -15.01 3.44
CA GLY A 109 -14.14 -16.07 3.90
C GLY A 109 -12.81 -16.11 3.14
N LYS A 110 -12.86 -15.81 1.84
CA LYS A 110 -11.71 -15.87 0.93
C LYS A 110 -10.79 -14.66 1.04
N LEU A 111 -11.33 -13.48 1.35
CA LEU A 111 -10.57 -12.26 1.61
C LEU A 111 -9.47 -12.50 2.66
N ARG A 112 -9.83 -13.12 3.80
CA ARG A 112 -8.86 -13.39 4.87
C ARG A 112 -7.74 -14.32 4.42
N GLN A 113 -8.09 -15.39 3.70
CA GLN A 113 -7.13 -16.34 3.16
C GLN A 113 -6.16 -15.64 2.21
N LEU A 114 -6.68 -14.82 1.29
CA LEU A 114 -5.89 -14.10 0.31
C LEU A 114 -4.96 -13.06 0.96
N CYS A 115 -5.46 -12.24 1.90
CA CYS A 115 -4.63 -11.26 2.61
C CYS A 115 -3.48 -11.93 3.37
N CYS A 116 -3.74 -13.07 4.02
CA CYS A 116 -2.70 -13.83 4.71
C CYS A 116 -1.65 -14.40 3.73
N ALA A 117 -2.08 -14.95 2.59
CA ALA A 117 -1.17 -15.49 1.58
C ALA A 117 -0.30 -14.40 0.94
N LEU A 118 -0.92 -13.29 0.50
CA LEU A 118 -0.22 -12.18 -0.15
C LEU A 118 0.68 -11.41 0.81
N SER A 119 0.27 -11.23 2.08
CA SER A 119 1.18 -10.63 3.06
C SER A 119 2.44 -11.46 3.21
N ARG A 120 2.40 -12.79 3.11
CA ARG A 120 3.57 -13.68 3.20
C ARG A 120 4.33 -13.88 1.89
N ALA A 121 3.94 -13.20 0.82
CA ALA A 121 4.58 -13.38 -0.49
C ALA A 121 6.01 -12.79 -0.55
N SER A 122 6.36 -11.87 0.36
CA SER A 122 7.70 -11.31 0.49
C SER A 122 7.91 -10.74 1.88
N ASP A 123 9.15 -10.68 2.37
CA ASP A 123 9.49 -9.98 3.62
C ASP A 123 9.90 -8.53 3.38
N HIS A 124 10.09 -8.15 2.11
CA HIS A 124 10.52 -6.81 1.74
C HIS A 124 9.32 -5.85 1.58
N HIS A 125 9.32 -4.75 2.33
CA HIS A 125 8.19 -3.82 2.38
C HIS A 125 7.83 -3.20 1.02
N HIS A 126 8.81 -2.96 0.13
CA HIS A 126 8.54 -2.45 -1.22
C HIS A 126 7.77 -3.46 -2.08
N ASN A 127 8.09 -4.75 -1.96
CA ASN A 127 7.40 -5.79 -2.73
C ASN A 127 5.95 -5.92 -2.26
N LEU A 128 5.73 -5.85 -0.96
CA LEU A 128 4.39 -5.88 -0.38
C LEU A 128 3.55 -4.67 -0.78
N LEU A 129 4.15 -3.47 -0.80
CA LEU A 129 3.49 -2.28 -1.31
C LEU A 129 3.14 -2.44 -2.80
N ALA A 130 4.09 -2.96 -3.60
CA ALA A 130 3.85 -3.22 -5.03
C ALA A 130 2.68 -4.18 -5.24
N LEU A 131 2.57 -5.25 -4.42
CA LEU A 131 1.43 -6.17 -4.45
C LEU A 131 0.09 -5.46 -4.22
N VAL A 132 0.00 -4.60 -3.20
CA VAL A 132 -1.24 -3.84 -2.94
C VAL A 132 -1.57 -2.92 -4.13
N GLN A 133 -0.56 -2.35 -4.78
CA GLN A 133 -0.72 -1.48 -5.96
C GLN A 133 -1.05 -2.24 -7.26
N LEU A 134 -0.95 -3.58 -7.28
CA LEU A 134 -1.48 -4.38 -8.38
C LEU A 134 -3.02 -4.39 -8.38
N PHE A 135 -3.68 -4.18 -7.25
CA PHE A 135 -5.14 -4.17 -7.21
C PHE A 135 -5.67 -2.76 -7.50
N LEU A 136 -6.67 -2.65 -8.39
CA LEU A 136 -7.27 -1.38 -8.80
C LEU A 136 -8.41 -0.97 -7.87
N ASP A 137 -8.53 0.30 -7.51
CA ASP A 137 -9.71 0.81 -6.80
C ASP A 137 -10.88 1.06 -7.75
N VAL A 138 -11.45 -0.01 -8.30
CA VAL A 138 -12.58 0.10 -9.24
C VAL A 138 -13.81 -0.68 -8.76
N THR A 139 -13.61 -1.78 -8.01
CA THR A 139 -14.72 -2.57 -7.44
C THR A 139 -14.68 -2.59 -5.92
N PRO A 140 -15.83 -2.78 -5.24
CA PRO A 140 -15.88 -2.91 -3.78
C PRO A 140 -14.98 -4.02 -3.23
N ARG A 141 -14.90 -5.17 -3.93
CA ARG A 141 -14.03 -6.29 -3.53
C ARG A 141 -12.55 -5.92 -3.58
N SER A 142 -12.14 -5.24 -4.66
CA SER A 142 -10.76 -4.77 -4.78
C SER A 142 -10.42 -3.71 -3.73
N ARG A 143 -11.32 -2.76 -3.44
CA ARG A 143 -11.17 -1.83 -2.30
C ARG A 143 -10.98 -2.55 -0.98
N GLN A 144 -11.86 -3.49 -0.70
CA GLN A 144 -11.83 -4.25 0.54
C GLN A 144 -10.53 -5.05 0.67
N LEU A 145 -10.06 -5.67 -0.42
CA LEU A 145 -8.77 -6.35 -0.48
C LEU A 145 -7.62 -5.39 -0.20
N ARG A 146 -7.55 -4.25 -0.89
CA ARG A 146 -6.48 -3.26 -0.73
C ARG A 146 -6.43 -2.73 0.70
N ARG A 147 -7.58 -2.36 1.26
CA ARG A 147 -7.72 -1.89 2.64
C ARG A 147 -7.21 -2.94 3.62
N GLN A 148 -7.75 -4.15 3.53
CA GLN A 148 -7.45 -5.23 4.47
C GLN A 148 -6.00 -5.72 4.35
N LEU A 149 -5.50 -5.89 3.12
CA LEU A 149 -4.14 -6.32 2.86
C LEU A 149 -3.14 -5.27 3.35
N SER A 150 -3.41 -3.98 3.11
CA SER A 150 -2.58 -2.88 3.62
C SER A 150 -2.47 -2.93 5.15
N LEU A 151 -3.60 -3.09 5.84
CA LEU A 151 -3.63 -3.14 7.29
C LEU A 151 -2.88 -4.37 7.84
N VAL A 152 -3.04 -5.54 7.21
CA VAL A 152 -2.33 -6.78 7.57
C VAL A 152 -0.81 -6.63 7.33
N ILE A 153 -0.40 -6.01 6.22
CA ILE A 153 1.02 -5.76 5.92
C ILE A 153 1.62 -4.80 6.95
N ILE A 154 0.96 -3.68 7.26
CA ILE A 154 1.43 -2.72 8.27
C ILE A 154 1.60 -3.44 9.61
N ALA A 155 0.58 -4.16 10.07
CA ALA A 155 0.63 -4.89 11.33
C ALA A 155 1.77 -5.92 11.34
N ARG A 156 2.01 -6.62 10.23
CA ARG A 156 3.09 -7.60 10.12
C ARG A 156 4.48 -6.95 10.12
N LEU A 157 4.67 -5.87 9.37
CA LEU A 157 5.95 -5.14 9.30
C LEU A 157 6.33 -4.48 10.64
N LEU A 158 5.34 -4.23 11.50
CA LEU A 158 5.52 -3.65 12.84
C LEU A 158 5.43 -4.69 13.96
N ASP A 159 5.42 -5.98 13.62
CA ASP A 159 5.32 -7.11 14.56
C ASP A 159 4.11 -7.02 15.53
N GLN A 160 2.98 -6.52 15.02
CA GLN A 160 1.70 -6.41 15.74
C GLN A 160 0.66 -7.43 15.25
N GLN A 161 1.11 -8.50 14.58
CA GLN A 161 0.20 -9.50 14.04
C GLN A 161 -0.40 -10.34 15.17
N GLY A 162 -1.72 -10.27 15.34
CA GLY A 162 -2.46 -11.02 16.37
C GLY A 162 -2.86 -10.19 17.60
N THR A 163 -2.29 -8.99 17.77
CA THR A 163 -2.61 -8.09 18.90
C THR A 163 -3.86 -7.24 18.63
N LEU A 164 -4.12 -6.91 17.36
CA LEU A 164 -5.18 -5.98 16.96
C LEU A 164 -6.34 -6.68 16.23
N PRO A 165 -7.58 -6.17 16.38
CA PRO A 165 -8.77 -6.72 15.72
C PRO A 165 -8.84 -6.32 14.23
N LEU A 166 -7.85 -6.72 13.42
CA LEU A 166 -7.71 -6.29 12.01
C LEU A 166 -8.90 -6.65 11.12
N TRP A 167 -9.66 -7.68 11.48
CA TRP A 167 -10.78 -8.22 10.70
C TRP A 167 -12.13 -7.60 11.08
N GLN A 168 -12.18 -6.77 12.12
CA GLN A 168 -13.39 -6.06 12.52
C GLN A 168 -13.41 -4.69 11.84
N GLU A 169 -14.26 -4.52 10.83
CA GLU A 169 -14.32 -3.31 10.00
C GLU A 169 -14.45 -2.02 10.82
N LYS A 170 -15.33 -2.03 11.84
CA LYS A 170 -15.52 -0.88 12.75
C LYS A 170 -14.28 -0.53 13.57
N ALA A 171 -13.37 -1.47 13.78
CA ALA A 171 -12.13 -1.27 14.54
C ALA A 171 -10.90 -1.04 13.66
N GLN A 172 -11.04 -0.94 12.33
CA GLN A 172 -9.89 -0.81 11.43
C GLN A 172 -9.20 0.55 11.57
N LEU A 173 -9.96 1.65 11.67
CA LEU A 173 -9.39 2.98 11.86
C LEU A 173 -8.70 3.13 13.21
N SER A 174 -9.28 2.58 14.28
CA SER A 174 -8.67 2.59 15.61
C SER A 174 -7.42 1.70 15.67
N SER A 175 -7.42 0.56 14.97
CA SER A 175 -6.23 -0.29 14.78
C SER A 175 -5.14 0.45 14.00
N LEU A 176 -5.50 1.15 12.92
CA LEU A 176 -4.57 1.96 12.14
C LEU A 176 -3.97 3.09 12.98
N ARG A 177 -4.77 3.74 13.84
CA ARG A 177 -4.29 4.77 14.76
C ARG A 177 -3.22 4.22 15.70
N HIS A 178 -3.43 3.02 16.24
CA HIS A 178 -2.42 2.35 17.07
C HIS A 178 -1.14 2.08 16.26
N LEU A 179 -1.27 1.56 15.04
CA LEU A 179 -0.12 1.27 14.18
C LEU A 179 0.65 2.54 13.76
N LEU A 180 -0.03 3.66 13.47
CA LEU A 180 0.61 4.95 13.19
C LEU A 180 1.52 5.43 14.33
N SER A 181 1.17 5.12 15.58
CA SER A 181 2.00 5.46 16.73
C SER A 181 3.37 4.76 16.75
N LEU A 182 3.48 3.63 16.04
CA LEU A 182 4.68 2.80 15.94
C LEU A 182 5.50 3.13 14.68
N MET A 183 4.90 3.78 13.68
CA MET A 183 5.53 4.18 12.42
C MET A 183 6.49 5.38 12.57
N ARG A 184 6.70 5.87 13.81
CA ARG A 184 7.64 6.96 14.11
C ARG A 184 9.06 6.57 13.68
N PRO A 185 9.77 7.42 12.93
CA PRO A 185 11.15 7.18 12.54
C PRO A 185 12.09 6.74 13.67
N SER A 186 11.97 7.37 14.85
CA SER A 186 12.78 7.04 16.02
C SER A 186 12.51 5.64 16.56
N THR A 187 11.26 5.18 16.55
CA THR A 187 10.87 3.82 16.95
C THR A 187 11.34 2.81 15.92
N LEU A 188 11.15 3.10 14.63
CA LEU A 188 11.59 2.22 13.53
C LEU A 188 13.11 2.07 13.49
N GLY A 189 13.87 3.13 13.78
CA GLY A 189 15.32 3.07 13.87
C GLY A 189 15.83 2.16 15.00
N GLN A 190 15.07 2.03 16.09
CA GLN A 190 15.38 1.07 17.16
C GLN A 190 15.06 -0.36 16.74
N TYR A 191 13.95 -0.56 16.02
CA TYR A 191 13.54 -1.87 15.49
C TYR A 191 14.52 -2.39 14.41
N LEU A 192 15.04 -1.50 13.57
CA LEU A 192 16.04 -1.80 12.54
C LEU A 192 17.49 -1.68 13.07
N GLY A 193 17.66 -1.38 14.36
CA GLY A 193 18.96 -1.19 15.02
C GLY A 193 19.81 -2.46 14.98
N PRO A 194 21.14 -2.34 15.10
CA PRO A 194 22.07 -3.38 14.68
C PRO A 194 21.87 -4.68 15.45
N GLU A 195 21.61 -5.78 14.74
CA GLU A 195 21.93 -7.13 15.22
C GLU A 195 23.40 -7.12 15.65
N THR A 196 23.65 -7.23 16.95
CA THR A 196 24.93 -7.58 17.59
C THR A 196 26.18 -7.25 16.77
N MET A 197 26.54 -5.98 16.65
CA MET A 197 27.87 -5.62 16.17
C MET A 197 28.89 -5.83 17.31
N PRO A 198 30.03 -6.48 17.05
CA PRO A 198 31.05 -6.72 18.07
C PRO A 198 31.57 -5.39 18.66
N PRO A 199 31.88 -5.36 19.97
CA PRO A 199 32.31 -4.14 20.65
C PRO A 199 33.64 -3.65 20.05
N GLY A 200 33.64 -2.49 19.42
CA GLY A 200 34.84 -1.87 18.83
C GLY A 200 34.61 -1.06 17.54
N GLN A 201 33.45 -1.20 16.87
CA GLN A 201 33.07 -0.35 15.73
C GLN A 201 32.09 0.74 16.17
N GLU A 202 32.54 1.64 17.05
CA GLU A 202 31.76 2.81 17.41
C GLU A 202 31.61 3.75 16.20
N LYS A 203 30.39 3.84 15.69
CA LYS A 203 29.87 4.95 14.86
C LYS A 203 30.70 5.30 13.61
N GLN A 204 30.72 4.39 12.64
CA GLN A 204 31.05 4.76 11.26
C GLN A 204 29.92 5.65 10.66
N PRO A 205 30.20 6.86 10.15
CA PRO A 205 29.18 7.76 9.57
C PRO A 205 28.38 7.17 8.41
N LYS A 206 28.97 6.20 7.69
CA LYS A 206 28.31 5.49 6.59
C LYS A 206 27.22 4.52 7.06
N ALA A 207 27.41 3.89 8.23
CA ALA A 207 26.45 2.95 8.79
C ALA A 207 25.20 3.66 9.33
N SER A 208 25.36 4.85 9.93
CA SER A 208 24.22 5.68 10.35
C SER A 208 23.41 6.17 9.16
N ALA A 209 24.07 6.64 8.09
CA ALA A 209 23.38 7.09 6.88
C ALA A 209 22.57 5.97 6.21
N GLN A 210 23.09 4.74 6.15
CA GLN A 210 22.35 3.59 5.61
C GLN A 210 21.13 3.20 6.45
N LEU A 211 21.27 3.25 7.79
CA LEU A 211 20.14 3.01 8.69
C LEU A 211 19.05 4.06 8.50
N ASP A 212 19.43 5.35 8.42
CA ASP A 212 18.50 6.45 8.19
C ASP A 212 17.71 6.29 6.88
N HIS A 213 18.37 5.86 5.79
CA HIS A 213 17.70 5.56 4.53
C HIS A 213 16.68 4.42 4.69
N LYS A 214 17.08 3.29 5.30
CA LYS A 214 16.17 2.14 5.52
C LYS A 214 14.94 2.53 6.34
N VAL A 215 15.14 3.31 7.41
CA VAL A 215 14.04 3.83 8.24
C VAL A 215 13.11 4.71 7.41
N CYS A 216 13.66 5.62 6.61
CA CYS A 216 12.86 6.51 5.77
C CYS A 216 12.02 5.74 4.74
N TYR A 217 12.60 4.79 4.03
CA TYR A 217 11.87 4.00 3.01
C TYR A 217 10.82 3.06 3.62
N LEU A 218 11.11 2.47 4.78
CA LEU A 218 10.13 1.69 5.53
C LEU A 218 8.96 2.60 5.94
N CYS A 219 9.25 3.76 6.54
CA CYS A 219 8.24 4.75 6.93
C CYS A 219 7.41 5.21 5.73
N HIS A 220 8.03 5.46 4.59
CA HIS A 220 7.35 5.83 3.35
C HIS A 220 6.39 4.73 2.89
N SER A 221 6.83 3.47 2.90
CA SER A 221 6.00 2.33 2.48
C SER A 221 4.81 2.14 3.42
N LEU A 222 5.08 2.19 4.72
CA LEU A 222 4.10 2.12 5.79
C LEU A 222 3.05 3.24 5.67
N LEU A 223 3.48 4.49 5.49
CA LEU A 223 2.58 5.63 5.33
C LEU A 223 1.75 5.53 4.05
N THR A 224 2.34 5.07 2.95
CA THR A 224 1.60 4.82 1.71
C THR A 224 0.49 3.77 1.93
N LEU A 225 0.81 2.67 2.61
CA LEU A 225 -0.18 1.65 2.97
C LEU A 225 -1.28 2.22 3.89
N ALA A 226 -0.92 3.06 4.87
CA ALA A 226 -1.90 3.69 5.76
C ALA A 226 -2.87 4.61 4.97
N GLY A 227 -2.35 5.36 4.02
CA GLY A 227 -3.16 6.15 3.08
C GLY A 227 -4.16 5.27 2.33
N LEU A 228 -3.72 4.10 1.85
CA LEU A 228 -4.58 3.13 1.15
C LEU A 228 -5.67 2.52 2.04
N VAL A 229 -5.41 2.31 3.34
CA VAL A 229 -6.43 1.84 4.28
C VAL A 229 -7.59 2.82 4.34
N VAL A 230 -7.29 4.11 4.51
CA VAL A 230 -8.33 5.15 4.63
C VAL A 230 -9.00 5.43 3.28
N SER A 231 -8.25 5.49 2.18
CA SER A 231 -8.81 5.83 0.86
C SER A 231 -9.73 4.75 0.29
N CYS A 232 -9.48 3.47 0.63
CA CYS A 232 -10.30 2.36 0.16
C CYS A 232 -11.45 2.03 1.12
N GLN A 233 -11.73 2.88 2.11
CA GLN A 233 -12.84 2.73 3.05
C GLN A 233 -13.94 3.75 2.75
N ASP A 234 -15.18 3.29 2.72
CA ASP A 234 -16.34 4.17 2.70
C ASP A 234 -16.53 4.76 4.12
N ILE A 235 -15.98 5.95 4.38
CA ILE A 235 -16.01 6.59 5.70
C ILE A 235 -17.41 7.15 5.99
N THR A 236 -18.03 6.65 7.05
CA THR A 236 -19.34 7.07 7.51
C THR A 236 -19.24 8.11 8.63
N PRO A 237 -20.30 8.90 8.91
CA PRO A 237 -20.26 9.93 9.96
C PRO A 237 -19.95 9.42 11.37
N ASP A 238 -20.29 8.16 11.69
CA ASP A 238 -19.94 7.52 12.96
C ASP A 238 -18.44 7.26 13.12
N GLN A 239 -17.69 7.24 12.01
CA GLN A 239 -16.24 7.07 11.98
C GLN A 239 -15.48 8.41 11.98
N TRP A 240 -16.20 9.53 11.90
CA TRP A 240 -15.61 10.87 11.83
C TRP A 240 -14.64 11.16 12.98
N GLY A 241 -15.00 10.80 14.22
CA GLY A 241 -14.15 11.00 15.39
C GLY A 241 -12.85 10.19 15.33
N GLU A 242 -12.90 8.95 14.84
CA GLU A 242 -11.71 8.13 14.67
C GLU A 242 -10.80 8.67 13.55
N LEU A 243 -11.38 9.17 12.45
CA LEU A 243 -10.61 9.85 11.40
C LEU A 243 -9.93 11.13 11.90
N GLN A 244 -10.60 11.90 12.77
CA GLN A 244 -10.01 13.08 13.40
C GLN A 244 -8.80 12.70 14.26
N LEU A 245 -8.92 11.62 15.04
CA LEU A 245 -7.83 11.08 15.85
C LEU A 245 -6.68 10.54 14.99
N LEU A 246 -6.97 9.95 13.82
CA LEU A 246 -5.95 9.55 12.85
C LEU A 246 -5.17 10.75 12.31
N CYS A 247 -5.84 11.85 11.96
CA CYS A 247 -5.17 13.08 11.51
C CYS A 247 -4.23 13.64 12.59
N MET A 248 -4.69 13.72 13.84
CA MET A 248 -3.86 14.15 14.97
C MET A 248 -2.65 13.22 15.18
N GLN A 249 -2.86 11.91 15.05
CA GLN A 249 -1.81 10.92 15.23
C GLN A 249 -0.75 11.00 14.13
N LEU A 250 -1.16 11.22 12.87
CA LEU A 250 -0.27 11.41 11.74
C LEU A 250 0.66 12.61 11.95
N ASP A 251 0.09 13.75 12.35
CA ASP A 251 0.85 14.98 12.59
C ASP A 251 1.88 14.80 13.73
N ARG A 252 1.44 14.15 14.82
CA ARG A 252 2.31 13.85 15.96
C ARG A 252 3.44 12.87 15.62
N CYS A 253 3.22 11.91 14.73
CA CYS A 253 4.19 10.83 14.49
C CYS A 253 5.18 11.14 13.38
N ILE A 254 4.81 11.99 12.42
CA ILE A 254 5.61 12.19 11.22
C ILE A 254 6.01 13.66 11.04
N SER A 255 5.09 14.63 11.23
CA SER A 255 5.40 16.05 10.98
C SER A 255 6.39 16.66 11.98
N THR A 256 6.38 16.22 13.24
CA THR A 256 7.11 16.89 14.34
C THR A 256 8.51 16.35 14.62
N HIS A 257 8.92 15.27 13.94
CA HIS A 257 10.16 14.53 14.29
C HIS A 257 11.13 14.31 13.12
N ILE A 258 10.85 14.85 11.94
CA ILE A 258 11.76 14.77 10.80
C ILE A 258 12.76 15.93 10.90
N ARG A 259 14.03 15.63 11.20
CA ARG A 259 15.11 16.64 11.16
C ARG A 259 15.41 17.01 9.71
N GLU A 260 15.28 18.29 9.39
CA GLU A 260 15.69 18.85 8.10
C GLU A 260 17.23 18.88 8.04
N SER A 261 17.81 18.18 7.07
CA SER A 261 19.23 18.26 6.74
C SER A 261 19.39 18.44 5.22
N PRO A 262 20.31 19.29 4.73
CA PRO A 262 20.53 19.46 3.30
C PRO A 262 20.99 18.19 2.56
N GLN A 263 21.40 17.15 3.30
CA GLN A 263 21.79 15.84 2.77
C GLN A 263 20.63 14.81 2.81
N ALA A 264 19.43 15.23 3.24
CA ALA A 264 18.30 14.38 3.60
C ALA A 264 17.09 14.59 2.66
N MET A 265 17.31 14.59 1.34
CA MET A 265 16.24 14.72 0.34
C MET A 265 15.10 13.69 0.55
N HIS A 266 15.43 12.46 0.95
CA HIS A 266 14.46 11.41 1.25
C HIS A 266 13.51 11.78 2.41
N TRP A 267 14.00 12.51 3.42
CA TRP A 267 13.17 12.97 4.54
C TRP A 267 12.19 14.07 4.11
N THR A 268 12.57 14.93 3.17
CA THR A 268 11.66 15.92 2.56
C THR A 268 10.52 15.20 1.83
N THR A 269 10.83 14.20 1.00
CA THR A 269 9.80 13.41 0.31
C THR A 269 8.84 12.71 1.27
N LEU A 270 9.35 12.19 2.39
CA LEU A 270 8.51 11.59 3.43
C LEU A 270 7.59 12.63 4.10
N LYS A 271 8.11 13.82 4.38
CA LYS A 271 7.34 14.94 4.94
C LYS A 271 6.24 15.40 3.97
N ASP A 272 6.55 15.51 2.69
CA ASP A 272 5.59 15.86 1.65
C ASP A 272 4.49 14.79 1.52
N LEU A 273 4.85 13.51 1.56
CA LEU A 273 3.89 12.41 1.58
C LEU A 273 2.97 12.49 2.81
N ALA A 274 3.51 12.82 3.98
CA ALA A 274 2.74 12.98 5.21
C ALA A 274 1.77 14.16 5.11
N ALA A 275 2.23 15.30 4.60
CA ALA A 275 1.38 16.46 4.36
C ALA A 275 0.25 16.16 3.37
N GLN A 276 0.55 15.50 2.24
CA GLN A 276 -0.47 15.09 1.26
C GLN A 276 -1.47 14.08 1.83
N THR A 277 -1.01 13.16 2.69
CA THR A 277 -1.88 12.20 3.36
C THR A 277 -2.80 12.91 4.35
N TYR A 278 -2.25 13.84 5.13
CA TYR A 278 -3.00 14.67 6.07
C TYR A 278 -4.08 15.50 5.36
N ILE A 279 -3.72 16.20 4.28
CA ILE A 279 -4.66 17.02 3.50
C ILE A 279 -5.82 16.16 2.98
N ARG A 280 -5.53 14.99 2.39
CA ARG A 280 -6.57 14.07 1.92
C ARG A 280 -7.50 13.60 3.03
N TRP A 281 -6.97 13.31 4.22
CA TRP A 281 -7.80 12.90 5.35
C TRP A 281 -8.63 14.05 5.92
N GLN A 282 -8.09 15.28 5.91
CA GLN A 282 -8.85 16.49 6.27
C GLN A 282 -9.99 16.76 5.29
N GLU A 283 -9.75 16.60 3.99
CA GLU A 283 -10.81 16.68 2.98
C GLU A 283 -11.92 15.68 3.29
N LEU A 284 -11.58 14.41 3.59
CA LEU A 284 -12.57 13.40 3.99
C LEU A 284 -13.35 13.80 5.26
N LEU A 285 -12.69 14.40 6.26
CA LEU A 285 -13.36 14.90 7.47
C LEU A 285 -14.41 15.96 7.18
N VAL A 286 -14.14 16.87 6.24
CA VAL A 286 -15.11 17.89 5.82
C VAL A 286 -16.32 17.25 5.15
N HIS A 287 -16.11 16.23 4.31
CA HIS A 287 -17.18 15.54 3.61
C HIS A 287 -18.04 14.66 4.52
N CYS A 288 -17.44 14.05 5.54
CA CYS A 288 -18.11 13.14 6.47
C CYS A 288 -18.59 13.83 7.75
N GLN A 289 -18.57 15.17 7.80
CA GLN A 289 -18.95 15.92 8.99
C GLN A 289 -20.41 15.58 9.38
N PRO A 290 -20.67 15.13 10.63
CA PRO A 290 -22.02 14.89 11.09
C PRO A 290 -22.83 16.19 10.93
N GLN A 291 -23.93 16.13 10.20
CA GLN A 291 -24.90 17.23 10.22
C GLN A 291 -25.33 17.36 11.69
N ALA A 292 -25.02 18.51 12.30
CA ALA A 292 -25.53 18.81 13.62
C ALA A 292 -27.04 18.56 13.57
N GLN A 293 -27.54 17.63 14.40
CA GLN A 293 -28.95 17.61 14.70
C GLN A 293 -29.26 18.99 15.26
N TYR A 294 -29.85 19.85 14.43
CA TYR A 294 -30.46 21.07 14.93
C TYR A 294 -31.50 20.60 15.93
N PHE A 295 -31.16 20.70 17.22
CA PHE A 295 -32.16 20.79 18.27
C PHE A 295 -33.11 21.90 17.82
N SER A 296 -34.31 21.55 17.38
CA SER A 296 -35.41 22.49 17.21
C SER A 296 -35.93 22.84 18.61
N PRO A 297 -35.64 24.02 19.18
CA PRO A 297 -35.99 24.36 20.55
C PRO A 297 -37.47 24.77 20.72
N TRP A 298 -38.38 24.29 19.87
CA TRP A 298 -39.75 24.79 19.82
C TRP A 298 -40.76 23.66 19.55
N GLU A 299 -40.79 22.66 20.42
CA GLU A 299 -42.00 21.87 20.67
C GLU A 299 -42.20 21.84 22.17
N ASP A 300 -42.73 22.95 22.70
CA ASP A 300 -43.49 23.05 23.96
C ASP A 300 -43.81 24.54 24.24
N ILE A 301 -44.73 25.12 23.45
CA ILE A 301 -45.66 26.20 23.87
C ILE A 301 -46.99 26.01 23.14
#